data_AF-A0A7Y5DQ14-F1
#
_entry.id   AF-A0A7Y5DQ14-F1
#
_cell.length_a   1.000
_cell.length_b   1.000
_cell.length_c   1.000
_cell.angle_alpha   90.00
_cell.angle_beta   90.00
_cell.angle_gamma   90.00
#
_symmetry.space_group_name_H-M   'P 1'
#
loop_
_entity.id
_entity.type
_entity.pdbx_description
1 polymer ?
#
loop_
_entity_poly.entity_id
_entity_poly.type
_entity_poly.pdbx_seq_one_letter_code
_entity_poly.pdbx_strand_id
1 'polypeptide(L)'
;MFEDEFSLSNTATLSYMWGLKGKQPVVGCKQRQGERQTTFGGLNIASGQVTVNFADKGNYMSFRKHIRKLLRVYQEASKIVLIVDNVRYHHAKLLKTFLERNPKIMYLPPYSPDFNPIERVWWYMQSIRTIGIC
;
A
#
# COMPACT_ATOMS: atom_id res chain seq x y z
N MET A 1 -1.10 -2.28 -14.71
CA MET A 1 -0.40 -2.22 -13.43
C MET A 1 -1.44 -2.19 -12.33
N PHE A 2 -1.21 -2.91 -11.25
CA PHE A 2 -2.10 -2.97 -10.10
C PHE A 2 -1.59 -1.98 -9.06
N GLU A 3 -2.47 -1.10 -8.63
CA GLU A 3 -2.18 -0.05 -7.67
C GLU A 3 -3.00 -0.29 -6.40
N ASP A 4 -2.36 -0.12 -5.26
CA ASP A 4 -3.00 -0.32 -3.96
C ASP A 4 -2.31 0.49 -2.86
N GLU A 5 -3.06 0.72 -1.78
CA GLU A 5 -2.57 1.39 -0.59
C GLU A 5 -2.38 0.43 0.58
N PHE A 6 -1.21 0.52 1.20
CA PHE A 6 -0.88 -0.22 2.41
C PHE A 6 -0.51 0.73 3.54
N SER A 7 -1.12 0.55 4.72
CA SER A 7 -0.76 1.33 5.91
C SER A 7 0.32 0.62 6.72
N LEU A 8 1.50 1.23 6.81
CA LEU A 8 2.54 0.84 7.75
C LEU A 8 2.32 1.55 9.08
N SER A 9 2.51 0.83 10.18
CA SER A 9 2.45 1.41 11.53
C SER A 9 3.67 1.00 12.33
N ASN A 10 4.20 1.87 13.18
CA ASN A 10 5.29 1.49 14.10
C ASN A 10 4.78 0.81 15.38
N THR A 11 3.56 0.27 15.36
CA THR A 11 3.02 -0.50 16.49
C THR A 11 3.68 -1.87 16.52
N ALA A 12 4.27 -2.25 17.65
CA ALA A 12 4.88 -3.57 17.78
C ALA A 12 3.83 -4.67 17.67
N THR A 13 4.15 -5.72 16.92
CA THR A 13 3.34 -6.95 16.86
C THR A 13 3.63 -7.77 18.10
N LEU A 14 2.59 -8.16 18.84
CA LEU A 14 2.75 -9.09 19.96
C LEU A 14 2.91 -10.51 19.42
N SER A 15 3.91 -11.23 19.91
CA SER A 15 4.06 -12.65 19.65
C SER A 15 3.75 -13.48 20.90
N TYR A 16 3.57 -14.78 20.70
CA TYR A 16 3.46 -15.71 21.80
C TYR A 16 4.79 -15.78 22.55
N MET A 17 4.73 -15.56 23.86
CA MET A 17 5.87 -15.67 24.77
C MET A 17 5.54 -16.62 25.91
N TRP A 18 6.54 -17.37 26.35
CA TRP A 18 6.43 -18.21 27.54
C TRP A 18 6.46 -17.32 28.78
N GLY A 19 5.54 -17.58 29.72
CA GLY A 19 5.42 -16.86 30.97
C GLY A 19 5.22 -17.81 32.14
N LEU A 20 5.63 -17.39 33.34
CA LEU A 20 5.36 -18.14 34.56
C LEU A 20 3.86 -18.21 34.82
N LYS A 21 3.36 -19.40 35.18
CA LYS A 21 1.94 -19.61 35.50
C LYS A 21 1.50 -18.65 36.61
N GLY A 22 0.46 -17.85 36.35
CA GLY A 22 -0.06 -16.86 37.29
C GLY A 22 0.61 -15.48 37.23
N LYS A 23 1.61 -15.25 36.36
CA LYS A 23 2.20 -13.93 36.12
C LYS A 23 1.98 -13.51 34.67
N GLN A 24 1.35 -12.35 34.48
CA GLN A 24 1.20 -11.76 33.14
C GLN A 24 2.57 -11.28 32.63
N PRO A 25 3.01 -11.71 31.44
CA PRO A 25 4.22 -11.19 30.82
C PRO A 25 4.09 -9.69 30.54
N VAL A 26 5.16 -8.94 30.81
CA VAL A 26 5.19 -7.49 30.58
C VAL A 26 5.59 -7.23 29.13
N VAL A 27 4.73 -6.54 28.40
CA VAL A 27 5.00 -6.07 27.04
C VAL A 27 5.75 -4.74 27.13
N GLY A 28 7.06 -4.75 26.86
CA GLY A 28 7.91 -3.55 26.92
C GLY A 28 7.76 -2.59 25.74
N CYS A 29 7.00 -2.96 24.71
CA CYS A 29 6.88 -2.18 23.48
C CYS A 29 5.63 -1.28 23.46
N LYS A 30 5.77 -0.11 22.83
CA LYS A 30 4.74 0.94 22.79
C LYS A 30 3.54 0.48 21.93
N GLN A 31 2.36 0.36 22.56
CA GLN A 31 1.10 -0.07 21.91
C GLN A 31 0.19 1.09 21.47
N ARG A 32 0.45 2.33 21.94
CA ARG A 32 -0.38 3.52 21.69
C ARG A 32 0.41 4.65 21.05
N GLN A 33 -0.27 5.51 20.29
CA GLN A 33 0.33 6.61 19.52
C GLN A 33 1.41 6.12 18.53
N GLY A 34 1.14 5.01 17.85
CA GLY A 34 1.98 4.56 16.74
C GLY A 34 1.83 5.52 15.56
N GLU A 35 2.94 6.02 15.04
CA GLU A 35 2.95 6.72 13.76
C GLU A 35 2.53 5.74 12.67
N ARG A 36 1.60 6.20 11.83
CA ARG A 36 1.10 5.48 10.66
C ARG A 36 1.57 6.21 9.42
N GLN A 37 2.15 5.46 8.49
CA GLN A 37 2.55 5.94 7.19
C GLN A 37 1.74 5.21 6.12
N THR A 38 1.19 5.95 5.18
CA THR A 38 0.49 5.38 4.02
C THR A 38 1.48 5.14 2.90
N THR A 39 1.53 3.92 2.41
CA THR A 39 2.40 3.50 1.32
C THR A 39 1.53 3.20 0.11
N PHE A 40 1.89 3.78 -1.03
CA PHE A 40 1.28 3.48 -2.32
C PHE A 40 2.21 2.55 -3.07
N GLY A 41 1.67 1.45 -3.59
CA GLY A 41 2.42 0.49 -4.38
C GLY A 41 1.80 0.32 -5.76
N GLY A 42 2.66 0.23 -6.78
CA GLY A 42 2.28 -0.08 -8.15
C GLY A 42 3.06 -1.29 -8.66
N LEU A 43 2.34 -2.37 -8.97
CA LEU A 43 2.89 -3.61 -9.51
C LEU A 43 2.65 -3.69 -11.03
N ASN A 44 3.73 -3.79 -11.79
CA ASN A 44 3.66 -4.19 -13.19
C ASN A 44 3.67 -5.72 -13.28
N ILE A 45 2.55 -6.33 -13.69
CA ILE A 45 2.45 -7.79 -13.84
C ILE A 45 3.39 -8.33 -14.93
N ALA A 46 3.59 -7.58 -16.02
CA ALA A 46 4.38 -8.08 -17.15
C ALA A 46 5.87 -8.16 -16.83
N SER A 47 6.40 -7.18 -16.09
CA SER A 47 7.82 -7.13 -15.72
C SER A 47 8.11 -7.62 -14.30
N GLY A 48 7.09 -7.74 -13.44
CA GLY A 48 7.24 -7.98 -12.00
C GLY A 48 7.78 -6.78 -11.21
N GLN A 49 8.00 -5.62 -11.86
CA GLN A 49 8.57 -4.45 -11.21
C GLN A 49 7.54 -3.80 -10.26
N VAL A 50 7.97 -3.56 -9.02
CA VAL A 50 7.18 -2.87 -7.99
C VAL A 50 7.71 -1.45 -7.79
N THR A 51 6.84 -0.46 -7.91
CA THR A 51 7.15 0.94 -7.58
C THR A 51 6.43 1.32 -6.30
N VAL A 52 7.19 1.74 -5.29
CA VAL A 52 6.64 2.12 -3.98
C VAL A 52 6.83 3.62 -3.73
N ASN A 53 5.84 4.25 -3.09
CA ASN A 53 5.92 5.63 -2.64
C ASN A 53 5.33 5.78 -1.23
N PHE A 54 6.11 6.36 -0.33
CA PHE A 54 5.69 6.60 1.05
C PHE A 54 5.11 8.00 1.20
N ALA A 55 4.03 8.11 1.99
CA ALA A 55 3.39 9.37 2.32
C ALA A 55 2.86 9.34 3.76
N ASP A 56 2.88 10.49 4.43
CA ASP A 56 2.42 10.57 5.83
C ASP A 56 0.91 10.35 5.95
N LYS A 57 0.14 10.70 4.91
CA LYS A 57 -1.30 10.51 4.85
C LYS A 57 -1.76 10.12 3.44
N GLY A 58 -2.70 9.17 3.39
CA GLY A 58 -3.48 8.85 2.21
C GLY A 58 -4.41 10.01 1.85
N ASN A 59 -4.07 10.74 0.79
CA ASN A 59 -4.91 11.81 0.25
C ASN A 59 -4.71 11.90 -1.27
N TYR A 60 -5.56 12.70 -1.92
CA TYR A 60 -5.50 12.93 -3.37
C TYR A 60 -4.13 13.44 -3.85
N MET A 61 -3.45 14.29 -3.07
CA MET A 61 -2.16 14.86 -3.45
C MET A 61 -1.03 13.81 -3.42
N SER A 62 -1.02 12.96 -2.39
CA SER A 62 -0.11 11.84 -2.25
C SER A 62 -0.30 10.85 -3.40
N PHE A 63 -1.56 10.51 -3.73
CA PHE A 63 -1.88 9.63 -4.84
C PHE A 63 -1.49 10.23 -6.20
N ARG A 64 -1.75 11.52 -6.43
CA ARG A 64 -1.30 12.21 -7.66
C ARG A 64 0.22 12.23 -7.78
N LYS A 65 0.95 12.41 -6.67
CA LYS A 65 2.42 12.33 -6.64
C LYS A 65 2.90 10.94 -7.03
N HIS A 66 2.23 9.90 -6.54
CA HIS A 66 2.51 8.50 -6.89
C HIS A 66 2.29 8.24 -8.39
N ILE A 67 1.15 8.64 -8.97
CA ILE A 67 0.90 8.48 -10.42
C ILE A 67 1.97 9.19 -11.25
N ARG A 68 2.37 10.41 -10.87
CA ARG A 68 3.46 11.11 -11.59
C ARG A 68 4.79 10.35 -11.52
N LYS A 69 5.09 9.72 -10.40
CA LYS A 69 6.29 8.89 -10.24
C LYS A 69 6.21 7.68 -11.17
N LEU A 70 5.07 6.99 -11.21
CA LEU A 70 4.85 5.86 -12.12
C LEU A 70 5.00 6.26 -13.59
N LEU A 71 4.40 7.37 -14.00
CA LEU A 71 4.52 7.86 -15.37
C LEU A 71 5.97 8.20 -15.77
N ARG A 72 6.80 8.63 -14.81
CA ARG A 72 8.24 8.85 -15.04
C ARG A 72 9.01 7.54 -15.15
N VAL A 73 8.72 6.57 -14.28
CA VAL A 73 9.38 5.25 -14.30
C VAL A 73 9.05 4.50 -15.58
N TYR A 74 7.78 4.55 -16.01
CA TYR A 74 7.28 3.88 -17.20
C TYR A 74 7.10 4.83 -18.38
N GLN A 75 7.96 5.84 -18.51
CA GLN A 75 7.87 6.85 -19.58
C GLN A 75 7.96 6.27 -21.00
N GLU A 76 8.62 5.12 -21.14
CA GLU A 76 8.78 4.40 -22.40
C GLU A 76 7.55 3.57 -22.78
N ALA A 77 6.60 3.38 -21.85
CA ALA A 77 5.39 2.63 -22.12
C ALA A 77 4.41 3.46 -22.96
N SER A 78 4.05 2.96 -24.14
CA SER A 78 3.09 3.59 -25.03
C SER A 78 1.67 3.70 -24.45
N LYS A 79 1.32 2.77 -23.55
CA LYS A 79 0.01 2.75 -22.87
C LYS A 79 0.14 2.20 -21.47
N ILE A 80 -0.37 2.94 -20.49
CA ILE A 80 -0.43 2.51 -19.10
C ILE A 80 -1.89 2.38 -18.70
N VAL A 81 -2.26 1.19 -18.22
CA VAL A 81 -3.55 0.93 -17.58
C VAL A 81 -3.29 0.72 -16.09
N LEU A 82 -3.88 1.57 -15.26
CA LEU A 82 -3.86 1.41 -13.80
C LEU A 82 -5.14 0.70 -13.36
N ILE A 83 -4.98 -0.35 -12.58
CA ILE A 83 -6.06 -1.09 -11.95
C ILE A 83 -6.03 -0.69 -10.47
N VAL A 84 -7.07 -0.01 -10.00
CA VAL A 84 -7.18 0.55 -8.64
C VAL A 84 -8.40 -0.03 -7.93
N ASP A 85 -8.44 0.11 -6.61
CA ASP A 85 -9.64 -0.19 -5.81
C ASP A 85 -10.71 0.93 -5.92
N ASN A 86 -11.84 0.75 -5.23
CA ASN A 86 -12.95 1.71 -5.22
C ASN A 86 -12.88 2.75 -4.09
N VAL A 87 -11.70 3.10 -3.58
CA VAL A 87 -11.59 4.09 -2.51
C VAL A 87 -12.01 5.50 -2.99
N ARG A 88 -12.69 6.23 -2.12
CA ARG A 88 -13.35 7.53 -2.41
C ARG A 88 -12.45 8.55 -3.09
N TYR A 89 -11.17 8.60 -2.74
CA TYR A 89 -10.23 9.57 -3.32
C TYR A 89 -9.77 9.20 -4.74
N HIS A 90 -9.94 7.96 -5.21
CA HIS A 90 -9.73 7.61 -6.62
C HIS A 90 -10.83 8.19 -7.52
N HIS A 91 -12.04 8.34 -6.99
CA HIS A 91 -13.18 8.93 -7.71
C HIS A 91 -13.18 10.47 -7.73
N ALA A 92 -12.18 11.11 -7.15
CA ALA A 92 -12.11 12.57 -7.13
C ALA A 92 -12.20 13.14 -8.55
N LYS A 93 -13.09 14.12 -8.77
CA LYS A 93 -13.27 14.77 -10.09
C LYS A 93 -11.95 15.33 -10.64
N LEU A 94 -11.07 15.80 -9.76
CA LEU A 94 -9.73 16.29 -10.07
C LEU A 94 -8.78 15.20 -10.59
N LEU A 95 -9.08 13.94 -10.35
CA LEU A 95 -8.34 12.81 -10.91
C LEU A 95 -8.78 12.57 -12.35
N LYS A 96 -10.09 12.65 -12.65
CA LYS A 96 -10.61 12.48 -14.02
C LYS A 96 -9.94 13.42 -15.01
N THR A 97 -9.86 14.72 -14.69
CA THR A 97 -9.20 15.71 -15.56
C THR A 97 -7.69 15.47 -15.69
N PHE A 98 -7.04 14.91 -14.68
CA PHE A 98 -5.63 14.53 -14.74
C PHE A 98 -5.38 13.28 -15.59
N LEU A 99 -6.37 12.39 -15.70
CA LEU A 99 -6.29 11.07 -16.35
C LEU A 99 -6.84 11.04 -17.78
N GLU A 100 -7.43 12.13 -18.26
CA GLU A 100 -8.03 12.21 -19.61
C GLU A 100 -7.03 11.95 -20.75
N ARG A 101 -5.73 12.07 -20.50
CA ARG A 101 -4.69 11.83 -21.54
C ARG A 101 -3.93 10.50 -21.36
N ASN A 102 -3.47 10.19 -20.15
CA ASN A 102 -2.84 8.90 -19.76
C ASN A 102 -2.45 9.01 -18.28
N PRO A 103 -2.55 7.94 -17.45
CA PRO A 103 -2.94 6.57 -17.77
C PRO A 103 -4.46 6.32 -17.74
N LYS A 104 -4.93 5.25 -18.39
CA LYS A 104 -6.34 4.80 -18.29
C LYS A 104 -6.54 4.09 -16.95
N ILE A 105 -7.59 4.45 -16.21
CA ILE A 105 -7.94 3.77 -14.95
C ILE A 105 -9.04 2.74 -15.18
N MET A 106 -8.86 1.56 -14.60
CA MET A 106 -9.85 0.52 -14.41
C MET A 106 -10.03 0.28 -12.92
N TYR A 107 -11.28 0.08 -12.49
CA TYR A 107 -11.62 -0.20 -11.11
C TYR A 107 -11.84 -1.70 -10.94
N LEU A 108 -11.32 -2.25 -9.85
CA LEU A 108 -11.62 -3.64 -9.48
C LEU A 108 -13.10 -3.79 -9.06
N PRO A 109 -13.69 -4.97 -9.26
CA PRO A 109 -14.97 -5.29 -8.66
C PRO A 109 -14.88 -5.13 -7.14
N PRO A 110 -15.95 -4.66 -6.48
CA PRO A 110 -15.95 -4.45 -5.04
C PRO A 110 -15.69 -5.78 -4.29
N TYR A 111 -14.96 -5.69 -3.17
CA TYR A 111 -14.66 -6.80 -2.26
C TYR A 111 -13.97 -8.00 -2.92
N SER A 112 -13.05 -7.74 -3.86
CA SER A 112 -12.30 -8.76 -4.59
C SER A 112 -10.79 -8.74 -4.28
N PRO A 113 -10.37 -8.85 -3.00
CA PRO A 113 -8.95 -8.77 -2.61
C PRO A 113 -8.09 -9.86 -3.25
N ASP A 114 -8.67 -11.05 -3.49
CA ASP A 114 -8.00 -12.17 -4.16
C ASP A 114 -7.49 -11.85 -5.57
N PHE A 115 -8.06 -10.83 -6.21
CA PHE A 115 -7.70 -10.40 -7.56
C PHE A 115 -6.61 -9.33 -7.58
N ASN A 116 -6.11 -8.88 -6.43
CA ASN A 116 -5.08 -7.86 -6.35
C ASN A 116 -3.70 -8.48 -6.02
N PRO A 117 -2.86 -8.81 -7.02
CA PRO A 117 -1.58 -9.49 -6.79
C PRO A 117 -0.59 -8.70 -5.94
N ILE A 118 -0.79 -7.38 -5.80
CA ILE A 118 0.06 -6.56 -4.94
C ILE A 118 -0.15 -6.85 -3.44
N GLU A 119 -1.30 -7.43 -3.04
CA GLU A 119 -1.54 -7.84 -1.65
C GLU A 119 -0.47 -8.83 -1.17
N ARG A 120 -0.01 -9.72 -2.06
CA ARG A 120 1.09 -10.65 -1.74
C ARG A 120 2.40 -9.92 -1.45
N VAL A 121 2.66 -8.82 -2.15
CA VAL A 121 3.84 -7.97 -1.90
C VAL A 121 3.72 -7.32 -0.53
N TRP A 122 2.53 -6.86 -0.14
CA TRP A 122 2.29 -6.32 1.19
C TRP A 122 2.44 -7.36 2.30
N TRP A 123 1.93 -8.57 2.10
CA TRP A 123 2.12 -9.67 3.06
C TRP A 123 3.60 -9.99 3.26
N TYR A 124 4.38 -10.03 2.17
CA TYR A 124 5.82 -10.21 2.24
C TYR A 124 6.52 -9.06 2.98
N MET A 125 6.10 -7.81 2.74
CA MET A 125 6.65 -6.66 3.44
C MET A 125 6.34 -6.71 4.95
N GLN A 126 5.14 -7.14 5.33
CA GLN A 126 4.72 -7.29 6.72
C GLN A 126 5.42 -8.47 7.42
N SER A 127 5.71 -9.56 6.70
CA SER A 127 6.44 -10.69 7.28
C SER A 127 7.88 -10.33 7.62
N ILE A 128 8.57 -9.57 6.76
CA ILE A 128 9.93 -9.06 7.04
C ILE A 128 9.96 -8.19 8.30
N ARG A 129 8.96 -7.30 8.47
CA ARG A 129 8.87 -6.46 9.67
C ARG A 129 8.72 -7.29 10.95
N THR A 130 8.07 -8.45 10.86
CA THR A 130 7.83 -9.34 12.00
C THR A 130 9.09 -10.15 12.38
N ILE A 131 10.24 -9.96 11.72
CA ILE A 131 11.49 -10.64 12.13
C ILE A 131 12.18 -9.90 13.30
N GLY A 132 11.77 -8.65 13.59
CA GLY A 132 12.17 -7.91 14.79
C GLY A 132 11.04 -7.89 15.83
N ILE A 133 10.81 -9.00 16.53
CA ILE A 133 9.79 -9.09 17.58
C ILE A 133 10.43 -8.94 18.96
N CYS A 134 9.76 -8.22 19.86
CA CYS A 134 10.02 -8.31 21.30
C CYS A 134 9.53 -9.64 21.89
#